data_AF-A0A1I3MF89-F1
#
_entry.id   AF-A0A1I3MF89-F1
#
_cell.length_a   1.000
_cell.length_b   1.000
_cell.length_c   1.000
_cell.angle_alpha   90.00
_cell.angle_beta   90.00
_cell.angle_gamma   90.00
#
_symmetry.space_group_name_H-M   'P 1'
#
loop_
_entity.id
_entity.type
_entity.pdbx_description
1 polymer ?
#
loop_
_entity_poly.entity_id
_entity_poly.type
_entity_poly.pdbx_seq_one_letter_code
_entity_poly.pdbx_strand_id
1 'polypeptide(L)'
;MTPHSPSHAPSQLGSAADWSAAAFAPHAGSGTLARLGGVVLLVASTDPAAVAPLLDQAQMVAANGGDGRQLVRGFALQLSSGAGDEPAFAALAPHGSGLAVIVSGAASVTVDDETITGEGSLSWVERLVPWPIARLVATVDPGGTPLGALYDLGAGVIPAGGVSVSVDETPTMAMSQVVGDAASIPDPAPVPAPAPAPAPAPEPVPVPVPVPVPVPVRPPAPDVVAPPTPAGDRPVLAAMPDAFASFDSVKLRDLEDDEPVTPLPIVADQRDVQASGVVSEVRGVFCKNRHFNDPRVLFCAVCGINMVQQTPVLVNGERPPLGVVVLDDGAVFQLDTDYLLGRDPDADDRVRHGDCRGISIIDTSNMVSRVHARLELRGWDVVLVDNTSTNGTFVNSPKAVEWRRMAAGGDEVLTPGTRIRIGHRTLAFNTHGGQSAAGQSVS
;
A
#
# COMPACT_ATOMS: atom_id res chain seq x y z
N MET A 1 -42.36 -39.41 13.56
CA MET A 1 -41.72 -38.11 13.31
C MET A 1 -40.27 -38.25 13.72
N THR A 2 -39.41 -38.53 12.75
CA THR A 2 -37.95 -38.54 12.92
C THR A 2 -37.49 -37.08 13.08
N PRO A 3 -36.72 -36.74 14.12
CA PRO A 3 -36.17 -35.39 14.24
C PRO A 3 -35.15 -35.19 13.11
N HIS A 4 -35.38 -34.19 12.26
CA HIS A 4 -34.38 -33.70 11.32
C HIS A 4 -33.24 -33.09 12.12
N SER A 5 -32.07 -33.73 12.10
CA SER A 5 -30.82 -33.09 12.48
C SER A 5 -30.59 -31.89 11.57
N PRO A 6 -30.27 -30.69 12.09
CA PRO A 6 -29.89 -29.57 11.26
C PRO A 6 -28.58 -29.93 10.56
N SER A 7 -28.60 -29.98 9.22
CA SER A 7 -27.40 -30.09 8.40
C SER A 7 -26.58 -28.82 8.62
N HIS A 8 -25.55 -28.89 9.47
CA HIS A 8 -24.52 -27.86 9.51
C HIS A 8 -23.87 -27.85 8.12
N ALA A 9 -24.10 -26.77 7.35
CA ALA A 9 -23.31 -26.54 6.15
C ALA A 9 -21.83 -26.44 6.60
N PRO A 10 -20.89 -27.08 5.89
CA PRO A 10 -19.48 -26.95 6.20
C PRO A 10 -19.15 -25.46 6.16
N SER A 11 -18.42 -24.99 7.17
CA SER A 11 -17.92 -23.62 7.17
C SER A 11 -16.97 -23.47 5.98
N GLN A 12 -17.10 -22.37 5.23
CA GLN A 12 -16.32 -22.11 4.02
C GLN A 12 -15.77 -20.68 4.07
N LEU A 13 -14.65 -20.45 3.41
CA LEU A 13 -14.08 -19.12 3.21
C LEU A 13 -14.87 -18.43 2.10
N GLY A 14 -15.73 -17.46 2.45
CA GLY A 14 -16.60 -16.76 1.51
C GLY A 14 -16.05 -15.42 1.02
N SER A 15 -14.98 -14.93 1.65
CA SER A 15 -14.48 -13.58 1.40
C SER A 15 -12.99 -13.41 1.75
N ALA A 16 -12.43 -12.27 1.32
CA ALA A 16 -11.09 -11.84 1.69
C ALA A 16 -10.91 -11.66 3.22
N ALA A 17 -11.98 -11.29 3.93
CA ALA A 17 -11.96 -11.15 5.38
C ALA A 17 -11.86 -12.52 6.07
N ASP A 18 -12.61 -13.51 5.59
CA ASP A 18 -12.57 -14.87 6.11
C ASP A 18 -11.17 -15.48 5.90
N TRP A 19 -10.57 -15.27 4.73
CA TRP A 19 -9.19 -15.68 4.44
C TRP A 19 -8.19 -15.09 5.44
N SER A 20 -8.31 -13.79 5.72
CA SER A 20 -7.41 -13.11 6.65
C SER A 20 -7.56 -13.60 8.09
N ALA A 21 -8.76 -14.03 8.48
CA ALA A 21 -9.08 -14.57 9.81
C ALA A 21 -8.87 -16.09 9.93
N ALA A 22 -8.59 -16.79 8.83
CA ALA A 22 -8.46 -18.25 8.82
C ALA A 22 -7.25 -18.73 9.63
N ALA A 23 -7.35 -19.96 10.15
CA ALA A 23 -6.25 -20.69 10.76
C ALA A 23 -5.43 -21.40 9.68
N PHE A 24 -4.11 -21.30 9.77
CA PHE A 24 -3.17 -21.88 8.82
C PHE A 24 -2.32 -22.90 9.56
N ALA A 25 -2.54 -24.19 9.28
CA ALA A 25 -1.80 -25.28 9.88
C ALA A 25 -0.59 -25.66 9.00
N PRO A 26 0.66 -25.37 9.42
CA PRO A 26 1.84 -25.72 8.65
C PRO A 26 2.08 -27.23 8.63
N HIS A 27 2.74 -27.69 7.58
CA HIS A 27 3.19 -29.06 7.43
C HIS A 27 4.69 -29.13 7.66
N ALA A 28 5.17 -30.23 8.27
CA ALA A 28 6.59 -30.50 8.33
C ALA A 28 7.18 -30.63 6.92
N GLY A 29 8.38 -30.11 6.69
CA GLY A 29 9.09 -30.29 5.43
C GLY A 29 10.29 -29.37 5.27
N SER A 30 10.78 -29.29 4.04
CA SER A 30 12.06 -28.72 3.62
C SER A 30 11.97 -27.33 3.00
N GLY A 31 10.79 -26.70 3.05
CA GLY A 31 10.54 -25.37 2.50
C GLY A 31 10.52 -24.25 3.54
N THR A 32 10.19 -23.05 3.05
CA THR A 32 9.91 -21.88 3.86
C THR A 32 8.47 -21.41 3.62
N LEU A 33 7.70 -21.26 4.69
CA LEU A 33 6.34 -20.72 4.68
C LEU A 33 6.33 -19.34 5.32
N ALA A 34 5.73 -18.37 4.64
CA ALA A 34 5.49 -17.03 5.13
C ALA A 34 4.00 -16.68 5.09
N ARG A 35 3.48 -16.14 6.19
CA ARG A 35 2.16 -15.49 6.26
C ARG A 35 2.36 -14.02 6.62
N LEU A 36 1.98 -13.14 5.68
CA LEU A 36 2.21 -11.71 5.72
C LEU A 36 0.85 -11.00 5.52
N GLY A 37 0.10 -10.86 6.61
CA GLY A 37 -1.29 -10.42 6.54
C GLY A 37 -2.13 -11.42 5.71
N GLY A 38 -2.75 -10.94 4.63
CA GLY A 38 -3.49 -11.79 3.69
C GLY A 38 -2.62 -12.53 2.67
N VAL A 39 -1.32 -12.25 2.58
CA VAL A 39 -0.43 -12.91 1.61
C VAL A 39 0.21 -14.15 2.23
N VAL A 40 0.16 -15.26 1.51
CA VAL A 40 0.83 -16.51 1.88
C VAL A 40 1.84 -16.87 0.80
N LEU A 41 3.06 -17.21 1.20
CA LEU A 41 4.13 -17.65 0.30
C LEU A 41 4.71 -18.95 0.84
N LEU A 42 4.83 -19.95 -0.02
CA LEU A 42 5.50 -21.21 0.25
C LEU A 42 6.60 -21.44 -0.79
N VAL A 43 7.85 -21.62 -0.33
CA VAL A 43 9.04 -21.77 -1.18
C VAL A 43 9.72 -23.10 -0.92
N ALA A 44 10.09 -23.83 -1.97
CA ALA A 44 10.80 -25.11 -1.92
C ALA A 44 12.30 -24.94 -1.64
N SER A 45 12.64 -24.13 -0.65
CA SER A 45 14.00 -23.90 -0.18
C SER A 45 13.98 -23.30 1.23
N THR A 46 15.00 -23.60 2.02
CA THR A 46 15.34 -22.89 3.27
C THR A 46 16.59 -22.03 3.14
N ASP A 47 17.22 -21.98 1.96
CA ASP A 47 18.39 -21.13 1.72
C ASP A 47 17.97 -19.66 1.68
N PRO A 48 18.46 -18.80 2.60
CA PRO A 48 18.09 -17.40 2.64
C PRO A 48 18.34 -16.66 1.32
N ALA A 49 19.39 -17.03 0.57
CA ALA A 49 19.71 -16.35 -0.70
C ALA A 49 18.67 -16.65 -1.79
N ALA A 50 18.14 -17.87 -1.82
CA ALA A 50 17.10 -18.28 -2.76
C ALA A 50 15.70 -17.81 -2.33
N VAL A 51 15.44 -17.74 -1.01
CA VAL A 51 14.14 -17.36 -0.45
C VAL A 51 13.93 -15.84 -0.44
N ALA A 52 14.98 -15.06 -0.14
CA ALA A 52 14.87 -13.62 0.06
C ALA A 52 14.17 -12.88 -1.10
N PRO A 53 14.50 -13.13 -2.39
CA PRO A 53 13.83 -12.43 -3.49
C PRO A 53 12.32 -12.67 -3.54
N LEU A 54 11.86 -13.91 -3.30
CA LEU A 54 10.43 -14.23 -3.32
C LEU A 54 9.72 -13.69 -2.08
N LEU A 55 10.39 -13.73 -0.93
CA LEU A 55 9.88 -13.19 0.33
C LEU A 55 9.75 -11.67 0.29
N ASP A 56 10.74 -10.96 -0.23
CA ASP A 56 10.73 -9.50 -0.40
C ASP A 56 9.54 -9.07 -1.27
N GLN A 57 9.24 -9.84 -2.31
CA GLN A 57 8.09 -9.59 -3.17
C GLN A 57 6.76 -9.82 -2.45
N ALA A 58 6.63 -10.92 -1.71
CA ALA A 58 5.44 -11.18 -0.90
C ALA A 58 5.24 -10.10 0.18
N GLN A 59 6.33 -9.61 0.80
CA GLN A 59 6.30 -8.50 1.75
C GLN A 59 5.86 -7.20 1.08
N MET A 60 6.35 -6.89 -0.12
CA MET A 60 5.93 -5.72 -0.87
C MET A 60 4.43 -5.79 -1.22
N VAL A 61 3.93 -6.96 -1.65
CA VAL A 61 2.50 -7.15 -1.93
C VAL A 61 1.68 -6.98 -0.65
N ALA A 62 2.10 -7.57 0.46
CA ALA A 62 1.42 -7.45 1.75
C ALA A 62 1.39 -5.99 2.25
N ALA A 63 2.51 -5.26 2.11
CA ALA A 63 2.61 -3.85 2.48
C ALA A 63 1.68 -2.93 1.67
N ASN A 64 1.30 -3.36 0.46
CA ASN A 64 0.37 -2.64 -0.43
C ASN A 64 -1.09 -3.11 -0.31
N GLY A 65 -1.43 -3.79 0.78
CA GLY A 65 -2.79 -4.23 1.09
C GLY A 65 -3.08 -5.70 0.75
N GLY A 66 -2.13 -6.42 0.19
CA GLY A 66 -2.22 -7.87 0.00
C GLY A 66 -3.26 -8.32 -1.01
N ASP A 67 -3.54 -7.50 -2.04
CA ASP A 67 -4.52 -7.84 -3.08
C ASP A 67 -3.96 -8.84 -4.10
N GLY A 68 -4.77 -9.84 -4.46
CA GLY A 68 -4.42 -10.90 -5.39
C GLY A 68 -3.98 -10.43 -6.78
N ARG A 69 -4.48 -9.30 -7.29
CA ARG A 69 -4.03 -8.75 -8.57
C ARG A 69 -2.61 -8.19 -8.47
N GLN A 70 -2.28 -7.57 -7.35
CA GLN A 70 -0.93 -7.08 -7.09
C GLN A 70 0.05 -8.24 -6.94
N LEU A 71 -0.37 -9.32 -6.25
CA LEU A 71 0.42 -10.54 -6.13
C LEU A 71 0.81 -11.09 -7.52
N VAL A 72 -0.19 -11.32 -8.37
CA VAL A 72 0.05 -11.87 -9.72
C VAL A 72 0.96 -10.97 -10.54
N ARG A 73 0.70 -9.65 -10.57
CA ARG A 73 1.54 -8.70 -11.32
C ARG A 73 2.97 -8.62 -10.79
N GLY A 74 3.14 -8.62 -9.47
CA GLY A 74 4.44 -8.56 -8.82
C GLY A 74 5.27 -9.78 -9.17
N PHE A 75 4.76 -10.97 -8.89
CA PHE A 75 5.52 -12.20 -9.17
C PHE A 75 5.73 -12.41 -10.67
N ALA A 76 4.77 -12.07 -11.55
CA ALA A 76 4.98 -12.13 -12.99
C ALA A 76 6.14 -11.23 -13.46
N LEU A 77 6.24 -10.00 -12.94
CA LEU A 77 7.33 -9.08 -13.28
C LEU A 77 8.69 -9.63 -12.81
N GLN A 78 8.73 -10.14 -11.57
CA GLN A 78 9.94 -10.69 -10.99
C GLN A 78 10.45 -11.89 -11.79
N LEU A 79 9.59 -12.89 -12.03
CA LEU A 79 9.95 -14.08 -12.79
C LEU A 79 10.34 -13.76 -14.24
N SER A 80 9.73 -12.73 -14.84
CA SER A 80 10.11 -12.28 -16.19
C SER A 80 11.48 -11.61 -16.24
N SER A 81 11.98 -11.12 -15.11
CA SER A 81 13.30 -10.47 -14.97
C SER A 81 14.38 -11.38 -14.38
N GLY A 82 13.97 -12.54 -13.84
CA GLY A 82 14.83 -13.51 -13.17
C GLY A 82 15.71 -14.31 -14.15
N ALA A 83 16.76 -14.92 -13.61
CA ALA A 83 17.65 -15.80 -14.36
C ALA A 83 17.07 -17.22 -14.59
N GLY A 84 15.88 -17.52 -14.04
CA GLY A 84 15.20 -18.80 -14.17
C GLY A 84 15.70 -19.91 -13.23
N ASP A 85 16.46 -19.55 -12.20
CA ASP A 85 16.98 -20.47 -11.16
C ASP A 85 16.20 -20.32 -9.84
N GLU A 86 14.97 -19.78 -9.90
CA GLU A 86 14.14 -19.65 -8.71
C GLU A 86 13.66 -21.02 -8.22
N PRO A 87 13.66 -21.27 -6.89
CA PRO A 87 13.07 -22.48 -6.34
C PRO A 87 11.58 -22.55 -6.65
N ALA A 88 11.04 -23.77 -6.73
CA ALA A 88 9.60 -23.96 -6.86
C ALA A 88 8.85 -23.25 -5.71
N PHE A 89 7.72 -22.62 -6.01
CA PHE A 89 6.98 -21.89 -4.99
C PHE A 89 5.49 -21.78 -5.32
N ALA A 90 4.69 -21.51 -4.30
CA ALA A 90 3.30 -21.12 -4.41
C ALA A 90 3.06 -19.83 -3.63
N ALA A 91 2.36 -18.86 -4.22
CA ALA A 91 1.95 -17.65 -3.51
C ALA A 91 0.44 -17.40 -3.68
N LEU A 92 -0.20 -16.97 -2.59
CA LEU A 92 -1.64 -16.82 -2.50
C LEU A 92 -1.99 -15.48 -1.86
N ALA A 93 -3.01 -14.80 -2.38
CA ALA A 93 -3.52 -13.56 -1.80
C ALA A 93 -5.02 -13.38 -2.13
N PRO A 94 -5.81 -12.82 -1.20
CA PRO A 94 -7.23 -12.61 -1.42
C PRO A 94 -7.46 -11.50 -2.46
N HIS A 95 -8.53 -11.65 -3.22
CA HIS A 95 -9.10 -10.66 -4.12
C HIS A 95 -10.62 -10.58 -3.86
N GLY A 96 -11.25 -9.47 -4.26
CA GLY A 96 -12.68 -9.25 -3.97
C GLY A 96 -13.62 -10.37 -4.45
N SER A 97 -13.23 -11.10 -5.49
CA SER A 97 -14.03 -12.18 -6.10
C SER A 97 -13.48 -13.60 -5.89
N GLY A 98 -12.32 -13.76 -5.23
CA GLY A 98 -11.70 -15.07 -5.06
C GLY A 98 -10.31 -15.01 -4.45
N LEU A 99 -9.62 -16.14 -4.43
CA LEU A 99 -8.23 -16.26 -4.03
C LEU A 99 -7.34 -16.31 -5.28
N ALA A 100 -6.42 -15.35 -5.42
CA ALA A 100 -5.40 -15.41 -6.45
C ALA A 100 -4.32 -16.40 -6.03
N VAL A 101 -3.96 -17.30 -6.94
CA VAL A 101 -2.96 -18.36 -6.73
C VAL A 101 -1.97 -18.30 -7.88
N ILE A 102 -0.69 -18.22 -7.54
CA ILE A 102 0.42 -18.39 -8.49
C ILE A 102 1.28 -19.57 -8.04
N VAL A 103 1.65 -20.44 -8.97
CA VAL A 103 2.42 -21.64 -8.70
C VAL A 103 3.51 -21.80 -9.75
N SER A 104 4.74 -22.07 -9.30
CA SER A 104 5.91 -22.29 -10.15
C SER A 104 6.67 -23.55 -9.75
N GLY A 105 7.23 -24.26 -10.74
CA GLY A 105 7.96 -25.50 -10.54
C GLY A 105 7.11 -26.60 -9.90
N ALA A 106 7.73 -27.47 -9.11
CA ALA A 106 7.07 -28.63 -8.47
C ALA A 106 6.11 -28.28 -7.31
N ALA A 107 5.87 -27.00 -7.03
CA ALA A 107 4.90 -26.59 -6.04
C ALA A 107 3.48 -26.90 -6.52
N SER A 108 2.56 -27.12 -5.57
CA SER A 108 1.16 -27.35 -5.88
C SER A 108 0.23 -26.72 -4.83
N VAL A 109 -0.93 -26.30 -5.29
CA VAL A 109 -2.03 -25.80 -4.45
C VAL A 109 -3.29 -26.58 -4.84
N THR A 110 -3.81 -27.36 -3.91
CA THR A 110 -5.09 -28.05 -4.07
C THR A 110 -6.16 -27.24 -3.36
N VAL A 111 -7.16 -26.80 -4.10
CA VAL A 111 -8.35 -26.13 -3.58
C VAL A 111 -9.53 -27.06 -3.79
N ASP A 112 -10.16 -27.46 -2.71
CA ASP A 112 -11.18 -28.51 -2.67
C ASP A 112 -10.69 -29.79 -3.37
N ASP A 113 -11.18 -30.08 -4.57
CA ASP A 113 -10.79 -31.26 -5.38
C ASP A 113 -9.91 -30.90 -6.60
N GLU A 114 -9.63 -29.61 -6.83
CA GLU A 114 -8.84 -29.14 -7.98
C GLU A 114 -7.40 -28.82 -7.56
N THR A 115 -6.43 -29.43 -8.24
CA THR A 115 -5.00 -29.16 -8.04
C THR A 115 -4.45 -28.23 -9.11
N ILE A 116 -3.85 -27.14 -8.65
CA ILE A 116 -3.09 -26.18 -9.46
C ILE A 116 -1.61 -26.45 -9.21
N THR A 117 -0.88 -26.85 -10.26
CA THR A 117 0.56 -27.17 -10.18
C THR A 117 1.34 -26.37 -11.21
N GLY A 118 2.57 -25.97 -10.85
CA GLY A 118 3.52 -25.39 -11.79
C GLY A 118 4.30 -26.44 -12.59
N GLU A 119 4.18 -27.72 -12.22
CA GLU A 119 4.95 -28.81 -12.82
C GLU A 119 4.59 -28.98 -14.30
N GLY A 120 5.60 -29.01 -15.16
CA GLY A 120 5.41 -29.07 -16.61
C GLY A 120 5.01 -27.75 -17.27
N SER A 121 4.85 -26.65 -16.51
CA SER A 121 4.71 -25.31 -17.09
C SER A 121 6.08 -24.74 -17.48
N LEU A 122 6.12 -23.98 -18.58
CA LEU A 122 7.34 -23.30 -19.04
C LEU A 122 7.65 -22.00 -18.25
N SER A 123 6.70 -21.51 -17.46
CA SER A 123 6.84 -20.24 -16.74
C SER A 123 6.26 -20.35 -15.33
N TRP A 124 4.96 -20.12 -15.18
CA TRP A 124 4.19 -20.36 -13.97
C TRP A 124 2.74 -20.65 -14.36
N VAL A 125 1.93 -21.03 -13.38
CA VAL A 125 0.47 -21.12 -13.52
C VAL A 125 -0.15 -20.11 -12.59
N GLU A 126 -1.05 -19.29 -13.13
CA GLU A 126 -1.86 -18.35 -12.34
C GLU A 126 -3.34 -18.70 -12.47
N ARG A 127 -4.07 -18.62 -11.35
CA ARG A 127 -5.51 -18.84 -11.28
C ARG A 127 -6.14 -17.90 -10.27
N LEU A 128 -7.38 -17.52 -10.55
CA LEU A 128 -8.27 -16.89 -9.58
C LEU A 128 -9.34 -17.90 -9.20
N VAL A 129 -9.24 -18.44 -7.99
CA VAL A 129 -10.20 -19.43 -7.48
C VAL A 129 -11.35 -18.67 -6.84
N PRO A 130 -12.59 -18.78 -7.36
CA PRO A 130 -13.72 -18.02 -6.83
C PRO A 130 -14.06 -18.47 -5.41
N TRP A 131 -14.58 -17.54 -4.61
CA TRP A 131 -15.24 -17.89 -3.36
C TRP A 131 -16.55 -18.67 -3.66
N PRO A 132 -17.01 -19.56 -2.76
CA PRO A 132 -16.39 -19.96 -1.50
C PRO A 132 -15.37 -21.10 -1.64
N ILE A 133 -14.42 -21.20 -0.70
CA ILE A 133 -13.42 -22.27 -0.62
C ILE A 133 -13.65 -23.09 0.66
N ALA A 134 -13.81 -24.41 0.55
CA ALA A 134 -14.00 -25.27 1.72
C ALA A 134 -12.67 -25.74 2.32
N ARG A 135 -11.72 -26.12 1.46
CA ARG A 135 -10.40 -26.60 1.86
C ARG A 135 -9.33 -26.11 0.92
N LEU A 136 -8.18 -25.74 1.48
CA LEU A 136 -7.00 -25.42 0.71
C LEU A 136 -5.78 -26.12 1.30
N VAL A 137 -4.95 -26.70 0.44
CA VAL A 137 -3.65 -27.26 0.81
C VAL A 137 -2.61 -26.77 -0.19
N ALA A 138 -1.59 -26.06 0.27
CA ALA A 138 -0.42 -25.72 -0.54
C ALA A 138 0.78 -26.54 -0.07
N THR A 139 1.53 -27.12 -1.01
CA THR A 139 2.69 -27.96 -0.67
C THR A 139 3.81 -27.87 -1.70
N VAL A 140 5.04 -27.90 -1.20
CA VAL A 140 6.28 -28.15 -1.97
C VAL A 140 6.84 -29.54 -1.67
N ASP A 141 6.33 -30.20 -0.62
CA ASP A 141 6.65 -31.57 -0.21
C ASP A 141 5.34 -32.40 -0.18
N PRO A 142 4.94 -33.08 -1.27
CA PRO A 142 3.64 -33.75 -1.37
C PRO A 142 3.39 -34.87 -0.34
N GLY A 143 4.41 -35.29 0.43
CA GLY A 143 4.28 -36.21 1.56
C GLY A 143 4.24 -35.56 2.95
N GLY A 144 4.30 -34.23 3.04
CA GLY A 144 4.34 -33.50 4.31
C GLY A 144 3.00 -33.58 5.06
N THR A 145 3.05 -34.03 6.31
CA THR A 145 1.87 -34.10 7.19
C THR A 145 1.65 -32.78 7.94
N PRO A 146 0.39 -32.34 8.13
CA PRO A 146 0.09 -31.21 9.01
C PRO A 146 0.62 -31.44 10.42
N LEU A 147 1.19 -30.39 11.03
CA LEU A 147 1.70 -30.43 12.40
C LEU A 147 0.57 -30.49 13.46
N GLY A 148 -0.68 -30.27 13.05
CA GLY A 148 -1.88 -30.34 13.89
C GLY A 148 -2.42 -28.95 14.30
N ALA A 149 -3.63 -28.93 14.85
CA ALA A 149 -4.40 -27.70 15.14
C ALA A 149 -3.77 -26.77 16.20
N LEU A 150 -2.81 -27.25 16.99
CA LEU A 150 -2.07 -26.42 17.96
C LEU A 150 -1.09 -25.45 17.28
N TYR A 151 -0.67 -25.73 16.05
CA TYR A 151 0.31 -24.94 15.32
C TYR A 151 -0.39 -24.07 14.27
N ASP A 152 -1.15 -23.07 14.72
CA ASP A 152 -1.72 -22.05 13.81
C ASP A 152 -0.68 -20.94 13.56
N LEU A 153 -0.29 -20.75 12.30
CA LEU A 153 0.60 -19.68 11.90
C LEU A 153 -0.20 -18.39 11.72
N GLY A 154 -0.27 -17.54 12.75
CA GLY A 154 -0.96 -16.24 12.70
C GLY A 154 -0.27 -15.20 11.80
N ALA A 155 1.06 -15.14 11.82
CA ALA A 155 1.90 -14.31 10.96
C ALA A 155 3.37 -14.75 11.10
N GLY A 156 4.22 -14.34 10.15
CA GLY A 156 5.67 -14.53 10.20
C GLY A 156 6.18 -15.53 9.18
N VAL A 157 7.44 -15.93 9.34
CA VAL A 157 8.17 -16.81 8.42
C VAL A 157 8.74 -17.98 9.21
N ILE A 158 8.45 -19.20 8.77
CA ILE A 158 8.86 -20.45 9.43
C ILE A 158 9.36 -21.48 8.41
N PRO A 159 10.22 -22.43 8.79
CA PRO A 159 10.45 -23.61 7.99
C PRO A 159 9.20 -24.49 7.96
N ALA A 160 8.72 -24.83 6.76
CA ALA A 160 7.58 -25.72 6.54
C ALA A 160 7.53 -26.20 5.08
N GLY A 161 7.09 -27.45 4.85
CA GLY A 161 6.93 -28.01 3.50
C GLY A 161 5.55 -27.79 2.89
N GLY A 162 4.61 -27.23 3.65
CA GLY A 162 3.24 -27.02 3.22
C GLY A 162 2.38 -26.31 4.25
N VAL A 163 1.14 -26.04 3.88
CA VAL A 163 0.13 -25.43 4.75
C VAL A 163 -1.26 -25.91 4.35
N SER A 164 -2.10 -26.19 5.35
CA SER A 164 -3.53 -26.45 5.18
C SER A 164 -4.35 -25.32 5.78
N VAL A 165 -5.42 -24.96 5.08
CA VAL A 165 -6.48 -24.05 5.53
C VAL A 165 -7.79 -24.82 5.46
N SER A 166 -8.44 -24.97 6.60
CA SER A 166 -9.74 -25.63 6.72
C SER A 166 -10.59 -24.88 7.74
N VAL A 167 -11.89 -24.80 7.49
CA VAL A 167 -12.81 -23.99 8.31
C VAL A 167 -13.59 -24.83 9.34
N ASP A 168 -13.09 -26.02 9.69
CA ASP A 168 -13.54 -26.85 10.82
C ASP A 168 -12.31 -27.14 11.71
N GLU A 169 -12.32 -27.04 13.03
CA GLU A 169 -13.40 -26.91 14.03
C GLU A 169 -13.13 -25.70 14.94
N THR A 170 -14.18 -24.98 15.35
CA THR A 170 -14.20 -24.40 16.71
C THR A 170 -13.74 -25.52 17.64
N PRO A 171 -12.69 -25.37 18.47
CA PRO A 171 -12.46 -26.33 19.53
C PRO A 171 -13.65 -26.17 20.48
N THR A 172 -14.71 -26.92 20.20
CA THR A 172 -15.69 -27.25 21.21
C THR A 172 -14.84 -27.98 22.22
N MET A 173 -14.68 -27.40 23.41
CA MET A 173 -14.21 -28.11 24.58
C MET A 173 -15.22 -29.24 24.85
N ALA A 174 -15.14 -30.30 24.08
CA ALA A 174 -15.74 -31.56 24.40
C ALA A 174 -14.93 -32.07 25.57
N MET A 175 -15.49 -31.89 26.77
CA MET A 175 -15.14 -32.72 27.91
C MET A 175 -15.41 -34.17 27.49
N SER A 176 -14.39 -34.82 26.94
CA SER A 176 -14.41 -36.25 26.74
C SER A 176 -14.46 -36.86 28.14
N GLN A 177 -15.64 -37.33 28.53
CA GLN A 177 -15.81 -38.11 29.73
C GLN A 177 -15.02 -39.41 29.55
N VAL A 178 -13.78 -39.41 30.01
CA VAL A 178 -13.07 -40.65 30.30
C VAL A 178 -13.68 -41.18 31.59
N VAL A 179 -14.72 -42.00 31.43
CA VAL A 179 -15.10 -42.98 32.44
C VAL A 179 -14.03 -44.06 32.38
N GLY A 180 -13.02 -43.95 33.22
CA GLY A 180 -11.94 -44.91 33.36
C GLY A 180 -11.51 -44.95 34.82
N ASP A 181 -11.72 -46.11 35.44
CA ASP A 181 -11.48 -46.52 36.83
C ASP A 181 -10.57 -45.63 37.69
N ALA A 182 -11.12 -45.25 38.85
CA ALA A 182 -10.37 -44.68 39.96
C ALA A 182 -9.44 -45.73 40.59
N ALA A 183 -8.21 -45.80 40.09
CA ALA A 183 -7.09 -46.35 40.83
C ALA A 183 -6.38 -45.20 41.57
N SER A 184 -6.30 -45.33 42.89
CA SER A 184 -5.78 -44.35 43.85
C SER A 184 -4.42 -43.76 43.47
N ILE A 185 -4.35 -42.44 43.35
CA ILE A 185 -3.10 -41.67 43.35
C ILE A 185 -2.80 -41.26 44.80
N PRO A 186 -1.60 -41.49 45.35
CA PRO A 186 -1.26 -41.05 46.71
C PRO A 186 -1.07 -39.53 46.78
N ASP A 187 -1.41 -38.95 47.94
CA ASP A 187 -1.35 -37.52 48.25
C ASP A 187 0.01 -36.88 47.88
N PRO A 188 0.03 -35.67 47.28
CA PRO A 188 1.27 -34.94 47.06
C PRO A 188 1.81 -34.39 48.38
N ALA A 189 3.11 -34.59 48.61
CA ALA A 189 3.84 -34.04 49.75
C ALA A 189 3.81 -32.49 49.74
N PRO A 190 3.87 -31.83 50.92
CA PRO A 190 3.77 -30.37 51.01
C PRO A 190 4.98 -29.68 50.35
N VAL A 191 4.69 -28.67 49.54
CA VAL A 191 5.66 -27.82 48.85
C VAL A 191 6.42 -26.95 49.89
N PRO A 192 7.76 -26.87 49.84
CA PRO A 192 8.52 -25.99 50.74
C PRO A 192 8.29 -24.50 50.41
N ALA A 193 8.30 -23.67 51.44
CA ALA A 193 8.04 -22.23 51.38
C ALA A 193 9.02 -21.49 50.44
N PRO A 194 8.58 -20.41 49.77
CA PRO A 194 9.42 -19.67 48.81
C PRO A 194 10.58 -18.96 49.52
N ALA A 195 11.77 -19.06 48.92
CA ALA A 195 12.96 -18.32 49.31
C ALA A 195 12.77 -16.81 49.13
N PRO A 196 13.41 -15.95 49.96
CA PRO A 196 13.23 -14.51 49.87
C PRO A 196 13.79 -13.95 48.56
N ALA A 197 13.08 -12.96 48.01
CA ALA A 197 13.39 -12.29 46.76
C ALA A 197 14.80 -11.62 46.79
N PRO A 198 15.55 -11.64 45.67
CA PRO A 198 16.83 -10.96 45.57
C PRO A 198 16.65 -9.43 45.64
N ALA A 199 17.61 -8.76 46.29
CA ALA A 199 17.65 -7.32 46.45
C ALA A 199 17.71 -6.57 45.10
N PRO A 200 17.17 -5.34 45.02
CA PRO A 200 17.13 -4.59 43.77
C PRO A 200 18.54 -4.23 43.29
N ALA A 201 18.76 -4.34 41.98
CA ALA A 201 19.96 -3.89 41.31
C ALA A 201 20.13 -2.36 41.45
N PRO A 202 21.36 -1.84 41.57
CA PRO A 202 21.60 -0.41 41.70
C PRO A 202 21.19 0.35 40.44
N GLU A 203 20.61 1.55 40.64
CA GLU A 203 20.22 2.47 39.58
C GLU A 203 21.42 2.84 38.67
N PRO A 204 21.22 2.94 37.36
CA PRO A 204 22.26 3.40 36.45
C PRO A 204 22.58 4.87 36.72
N VAL A 205 23.88 5.16 36.89
CA VAL A 205 24.43 6.51 37.02
C VAL A 205 24.10 7.33 35.77
N PRO A 206 23.61 8.57 35.88
CA PRO A 206 23.29 9.39 34.72
C PRO A 206 24.54 9.70 33.91
N VAL A 207 24.50 9.39 32.61
CA VAL A 207 25.51 9.79 31.63
C VAL A 207 25.42 11.32 31.48
N PRO A 208 26.55 12.08 31.51
CA PRO A 208 26.51 13.53 31.39
C PRO A 208 25.96 13.97 30.03
N VAL A 209 25.02 14.93 30.09
CA VAL A 209 24.42 15.60 28.94
C VAL A 209 25.54 16.31 28.13
N PRO A 210 25.63 16.11 26.80
CA PRO A 210 26.59 16.86 25.99
C PRO A 210 26.25 18.36 25.99
N VAL A 211 27.26 19.18 26.29
CA VAL A 211 27.19 20.64 26.26
C VAL A 211 26.82 21.11 24.84
N PRO A 212 25.84 22.01 24.66
CA PRO A 212 25.50 22.52 23.34
C PRO A 212 26.68 23.30 22.74
N VAL A 213 27.12 22.88 21.56
CA VAL A 213 28.07 23.62 20.73
C VAL A 213 27.38 24.90 20.23
N PRO A 214 27.98 26.08 20.37
CA PRO A 214 27.35 27.32 19.91
C PRO A 214 27.18 27.32 18.38
N VAL A 215 25.95 27.54 17.94
CA VAL A 215 25.56 27.70 16.53
C VAL A 215 26.22 28.97 15.98
N PRO A 216 26.93 28.93 14.84
CA PRO A 216 27.45 30.13 14.22
C PRO A 216 26.29 31.01 13.71
N VAL A 217 26.25 32.25 14.21
CA VAL A 217 25.30 33.29 13.79
C VAL A 217 25.53 33.61 12.31
N ARG A 218 24.51 33.39 11.48
CA ARG A 218 24.50 33.84 10.08
C ARG A 218 24.37 35.37 10.03
N PRO A 219 25.16 36.08 9.21
CA PRO A 219 24.96 37.51 8.98
C PRO A 219 23.63 37.76 8.23
N PRO A 220 22.98 38.92 8.45
CA PRO A 220 21.71 39.26 7.81
C PRO A 220 21.84 39.40 6.29
N ALA A 221 20.82 38.93 5.58
CA ALA A 221 20.70 39.08 4.13
C ALA A 221 20.44 40.54 3.72
N PRO A 222 20.92 40.99 2.54
CA PRO A 222 20.65 42.34 2.04
C PRO A 222 19.21 42.48 1.52
N ASP A 223 18.64 43.68 1.70
CA ASP A 223 17.30 44.07 1.27
C ASP A 223 17.07 43.85 -0.23
N VAL A 224 16.07 43.03 -0.56
CA VAL A 224 15.56 42.89 -1.93
C VAL A 224 14.48 43.94 -2.15
N VAL A 225 14.81 44.91 -3.00
CA VAL A 225 13.90 45.92 -3.54
C VAL A 225 12.82 45.24 -4.40
N ALA A 226 11.55 45.53 -4.11
CA ALA A 226 10.41 45.08 -4.90
C ALA A 226 10.37 45.75 -6.29
N PRO A 227 10.01 45.04 -7.38
CA PRO A 227 9.75 45.67 -8.67
C PRO A 227 8.36 46.34 -8.70
N PRO A 228 8.18 47.42 -9.48
CA PRO A 228 6.95 48.19 -9.54
C PRO A 228 5.85 47.52 -10.38
N THR A 229 4.62 47.72 -9.95
CA THR A 229 3.36 47.36 -10.62
C THR A 229 3.17 48.16 -11.93
N PRO A 230 2.74 47.55 -13.05
CA PRO A 230 2.17 48.30 -14.15
C PRO A 230 0.65 48.42 -13.97
N ALA A 231 0.19 49.67 -13.85
CA ALA A 231 -1.18 50.06 -14.14
C ALA A 231 -1.41 50.02 -15.66
N GLY A 232 -2.58 49.54 -16.09
CA GLY A 232 -2.94 49.50 -17.50
C GLY A 232 -4.39 49.05 -17.71
N ASP A 233 -5.29 50.03 -17.65
CA ASP A 233 -6.69 49.94 -18.05
C ASP A 233 -6.86 49.34 -19.46
N ARG A 234 -7.72 48.31 -19.59
CA ARG A 234 -8.47 48.03 -20.82
C ARG A 234 -9.91 47.62 -20.49
N PRO A 235 -10.89 48.10 -21.28
CA PRO A 235 -12.30 48.08 -20.92
C PRO A 235 -12.92 46.68 -20.96
N VAL A 236 -13.78 46.46 -19.95
CA VAL A 236 -14.68 45.32 -19.76
C VAL A 236 -15.72 45.29 -20.89
N LEU A 237 -15.79 44.19 -21.64
CA LEU A 237 -16.96 43.87 -22.45
C LEU A 237 -17.91 43.02 -21.60
N ALA A 238 -19.15 43.48 -21.47
CA ALA A 238 -20.20 42.86 -20.65
C ALA A 238 -20.54 41.43 -21.12
N ALA A 239 -20.77 40.57 -20.13
CA ALA A 239 -21.17 39.17 -20.28
C ALA A 239 -22.59 38.99 -20.84
N MET A 240 -22.81 37.87 -21.52
CA MET A 240 -24.09 37.17 -21.57
C MET A 240 -23.86 35.72 -21.07
N PRO A 241 -24.88 35.09 -20.46
CA PRO A 241 -24.67 33.98 -19.54
C PRO A 241 -24.57 32.66 -20.31
N ASP A 242 -23.45 31.95 -20.17
CA ASP A 242 -23.42 30.54 -20.52
C ASP A 242 -23.74 29.71 -19.28
N ALA A 243 -24.71 28.82 -19.46
CA ALA A 243 -25.38 28.08 -18.41
C ALA A 243 -24.36 27.28 -17.58
N PHE A 244 -24.40 27.48 -16.26
CA PHE A 244 -23.70 26.66 -15.29
C PHE A 244 -24.09 25.19 -15.48
N ALA A 245 -23.17 24.37 -16.01
CA ALA A 245 -23.13 22.97 -15.60
C ALA A 245 -22.44 22.94 -14.23
N SER A 246 -23.21 23.28 -13.18
CA SER A 246 -22.81 22.99 -11.82
C SER A 246 -22.75 21.47 -11.66
N PHE A 247 -21.56 20.92 -11.42
CA PHE A 247 -21.45 19.57 -10.89
C PHE A 247 -21.88 19.61 -9.43
N ASP A 248 -23.18 19.42 -9.20
CA ASP A 248 -23.71 19.16 -7.86
C ASP A 248 -23.40 17.71 -7.51
N SER A 249 -22.66 17.50 -6.41
CA SER A 249 -22.31 16.17 -5.95
C SER A 249 -23.49 15.60 -5.15
N VAL A 250 -24.39 14.86 -5.82
CA VAL A 250 -25.50 14.18 -5.16
C VAL A 250 -24.99 12.91 -4.48
N LYS A 251 -25.27 12.77 -3.18
CA LYS A 251 -25.03 11.53 -2.42
C LYS A 251 -25.94 10.43 -2.98
N LEU A 252 -25.37 9.27 -3.30
CA LEU A 252 -26.05 8.10 -3.88
C LEU A 252 -27.00 7.37 -2.89
N ARG A 253 -27.63 8.08 -1.95
CA ARG A 253 -28.52 7.51 -0.92
C ARG A 253 -29.96 8.00 -1.00
N ASP A 254 -30.25 8.99 -1.85
CA ASP A 254 -31.58 9.62 -1.97
C ASP A 254 -32.13 9.59 -3.40
N LEU A 255 -31.88 8.51 -4.16
CA LEU A 255 -32.56 8.30 -5.44
C LEU A 255 -33.82 7.47 -5.20
N GLU A 256 -34.99 8.13 -5.23
CA GLU A 256 -36.27 7.46 -5.41
C GLU A 256 -36.35 6.95 -6.85
N ASP A 257 -36.56 5.63 -7.02
CA ASP A 257 -36.67 4.94 -8.30
C ASP A 257 -37.95 5.35 -9.05
N ASP A 258 -37.92 6.32 -9.99
CA ASP A 258 -38.79 6.32 -11.20
C ASP A 258 -38.60 7.53 -12.16
N GLU A 259 -37.39 7.86 -12.64
CA GLU A 259 -37.26 8.79 -13.79
C GLU A 259 -36.27 8.29 -14.85
N PRO A 260 -36.65 8.23 -16.14
CA PRO A 260 -35.77 7.77 -17.21
C PRO A 260 -34.67 8.80 -17.47
N VAL A 261 -33.45 8.52 -17.00
CA VAL A 261 -32.26 9.34 -17.25
C VAL A 261 -31.91 9.26 -18.74
N THR A 262 -31.96 10.41 -19.44
CA THR A 262 -31.42 10.50 -20.81
C THR A 262 -29.92 10.21 -20.80
N PRO A 263 -29.40 9.37 -21.72
CA PRO A 263 -27.98 9.04 -21.74
C PRO A 263 -27.14 10.30 -21.93
N LEU A 264 -26.05 10.39 -21.16
CA LEU A 264 -25.11 11.50 -21.24
C LEU A 264 -24.49 11.57 -22.65
N PRO A 265 -24.27 12.78 -23.18
CA PRO A 265 -23.71 12.95 -24.51
C PRO A 265 -22.28 12.38 -24.53
N ILE A 266 -22.05 11.43 -25.45
CA ILE A 266 -20.71 10.89 -25.70
C ILE A 266 -19.90 12.01 -26.37
N VAL A 267 -18.87 12.49 -25.70
CA VAL A 267 -17.91 13.44 -26.27
C VAL A 267 -17.20 12.73 -27.43
N ALA A 268 -17.44 13.20 -28.66
CA ALA A 268 -16.99 12.53 -29.87
C ALA A 268 -15.50 12.82 -30.20
N ASP A 269 -14.87 13.81 -29.56
CA ASP A 269 -13.49 14.20 -29.84
C ASP A 269 -12.74 14.55 -28.55
N GLN A 270 -11.57 13.95 -28.34
CA GLN A 270 -10.71 14.17 -27.16
C GLN A 270 -10.21 15.62 -27.01
N ARG A 271 -10.40 16.44 -28.06
CA ARG A 271 -9.95 17.84 -28.12
C ARG A 271 -10.90 18.83 -27.42
N ASP A 272 -12.09 18.39 -27.02
CA ASP A 272 -13.08 19.22 -26.31
C ASP A 272 -12.88 19.25 -24.79
N VAL A 273 -11.83 18.59 -24.27
CA VAL A 273 -11.41 18.75 -22.87
C VAL A 273 -10.63 20.06 -22.75
N GLN A 274 -11.31 21.12 -22.31
CA GLN A 274 -10.64 22.38 -21.98
C GLN A 274 -9.66 22.16 -20.81
N ALA A 275 -8.37 22.24 -21.11
CA ALA A 275 -7.30 22.24 -20.12
C ALA A 275 -7.35 23.56 -19.32
N SER A 276 -8.16 23.58 -18.28
CA SER A 276 -8.21 24.69 -17.32
C SER A 276 -7.23 24.41 -16.17
N GLY A 277 -6.00 24.88 -16.34
CA GLY A 277 -4.95 24.92 -15.33
C GLY A 277 -3.80 25.80 -15.83
N VAL A 278 -3.12 26.51 -14.93
CA VAL A 278 -1.95 27.34 -15.27
C VAL A 278 -0.87 26.43 -15.86
N VAL A 279 -0.67 26.50 -17.18
CA VAL A 279 0.23 25.62 -17.91
C VAL A 279 1.67 25.94 -17.52
N SER A 280 2.22 25.13 -16.62
CA SER A 280 3.57 25.33 -16.10
C SER A 280 4.57 24.66 -17.03
N GLU A 281 5.22 25.44 -17.92
CA GLU A 281 6.29 24.92 -18.76
C GLU A 281 7.50 24.46 -17.93
N VAL A 282 8.08 23.32 -18.29
CA VAL A 282 9.32 22.79 -17.68
C VAL A 282 10.27 22.29 -18.76
N ARG A 283 11.56 22.17 -18.42
CA ARG A 283 12.56 21.53 -19.29
C ARG A 283 12.53 20.03 -19.09
N GLY A 284 12.31 19.27 -20.17
CA GLY A 284 12.23 17.83 -20.16
C GLY A 284 12.87 17.19 -21.38
N VAL A 285 12.71 15.88 -21.47
CA VAL A 285 13.19 15.06 -22.58
C VAL A 285 12.04 14.25 -23.15
N PHE A 286 12.07 14.03 -24.47
CA PHE A 286 11.10 13.16 -25.12
C PHE A 286 11.65 11.74 -25.23
N CYS A 287 10.82 10.76 -24.90
CA CYS A 287 11.12 9.38 -25.25
C CYS A 287 10.95 9.14 -26.75
N LYS A 288 11.33 7.95 -27.25
CA LYS A 288 11.17 7.57 -28.66
C LYS A 288 9.71 7.68 -29.17
N ASN A 289 8.73 7.49 -28.29
CA ASN A 289 7.30 7.62 -28.60
C ASN A 289 6.76 9.04 -28.36
N ARG A 290 7.64 10.03 -28.13
CA ARG A 290 7.31 11.45 -27.93
C ARG A 290 6.48 11.77 -26.68
N HIS A 291 6.55 10.94 -25.65
CA HIS A 291 6.09 11.34 -24.31
C HIS A 291 7.12 12.25 -23.64
N PHE A 292 6.68 13.31 -22.98
CA PHE A 292 7.53 14.26 -22.27
C PHE A 292 7.82 13.76 -20.85
N ASN A 293 9.11 13.72 -20.47
CA ASN A 293 9.56 13.12 -19.21
C ASN A 293 10.56 14.03 -18.49
N ASP A 294 10.68 13.82 -17.18
CA ASP A 294 11.74 14.38 -16.34
C ASP A 294 13.11 13.92 -16.88
N PRO A 295 14.08 14.83 -17.10
CA PRO A 295 15.40 14.46 -17.60
C PRO A 295 16.21 13.59 -16.63
N ARG A 296 15.80 13.49 -15.36
CA ARG A 296 16.46 12.69 -14.33
C ARG A 296 16.04 11.22 -14.35
N VAL A 297 14.94 10.86 -15.00
CA VAL A 297 14.45 9.47 -15.03
C VAL A 297 15.05 8.69 -16.21
N LEU A 298 15.33 7.39 -15.99
CA LEU A 298 15.95 6.53 -17.00
C LEU A 298 14.93 5.88 -17.94
N PHE A 299 13.67 5.81 -17.52
CA PHE A 299 12.59 5.16 -18.26
C PHE A 299 11.45 6.15 -18.48
N CYS A 300 10.79 6.03 -19.62
CA CYS A 300 9.61 6.82 -19.89
C CYS A 300 8.49 6.45 -18.90
N ALA A 301 7.93 7.46 -18.21
CA ALA A 301 6.86 7.25 -17.23
C ALA A 301 5.55 6.74 -17.86
N VAL A 302 5.38 6.89 -19.18
CA VAL A 302 4.17 6.48 -19.90
C VAL A 302 4.34 5.12 -20.60
N CYS A 303 5.45 4.90 -21.32
CA CYS A 303 5.64 3.68 -22.11
C CYS A 303 6.76 2.74 -21.63
N GLY A 304 7.47 3.07 -20.54
CA GLY A 304 8.48 2.21 -19.94
C GLY A 304 9.78 2.04 -20.73
N ILE A 305 9.89 2.64 -21.92
CA ILE A 305 11.10 2.53 -22.75
C ILE A 305 12.27 3.24 -22.07
N ASN A 306 13.42 2.57 -22.06
CA ASN A 306 14.68 3.13 -21.58
C ASN A 306 15.14 4.29 -22.48
N MET A 307 15.46 5.44 -21.87
CA MET A 307 15.82 6.68 -22.55
C MET A 307 17.34 6.92 -22.63
N VAL A 308 18.16 6.06 -22.01
CA VAL A 308 19.64 6.19 -21.93
C VAL A 308 20.33 6.05 -23.28
N GLN A 309 19.69 5.39 -24.25
CA GLN A 309 20.25 5.21 -25.60
C GLN A 309 20.17 6.46 -26.48
N GLN A 310 19.55 7.55 -26.01
CA GLN A 310 19.44 8.81 -26.72
C GLN A 310 20.21 9.90 -25.98
N THR A 311 20.95 10.75 -26.70
CA THR A 311 21.50 11.97 -26.10
C THR A 311 20.32 12.87 -25.70
N PRO A 312 20.10 13.15 -24.40
CA PRO A 312 18.93 13.89 -23.96
C PRO A 312 19.03 15.34 -24.41
N VAL A 313 18.19 15.72 -25.40
CA VAL A 313 18.00 17.12 -25.77
C VAL A 313 16.94 17.70 -24.85
N LEU A 314 17.35 18.62 -23.99
CA LEU A 314 16.42 19.34 -23.11
C LEU A 314 15.58 20.32 -23.92
N VAL A 315 14.26 20.19 -23.81
CA VAL A 315 13.29 21.05 -24.48
C VAL A 315 12.25 21.55 -23.48
N ASN A 316 11.73 22.75 -23.69
CA ASN A 316 10.60 23.25 -22.92
C ASN A 316 9.32 22.58 -23.41
N GLY A 317 8.46 22.19 -22.48
CA GLY A 317 7.16 21.62 -22.78
C GLY A 317 6.22 21.75 -21.59
N GLU A 318 4.94 21.52 -21.85
CA GLU A 318 3.91 21.48 -20.80
C GLU A 318 4.23 20.35 -19.83
N ARG A 319 4.18 20.66 -18.54
CA ARG A 319 4.42 19.67 -17.49
C ARG A 319 3.26 18.67 -17.45
N PRO A 320 3.52 17.36 -17.60
CA PRO A 320 2.50 16.34 -17.39
C PRO A 320 2.19 16.21 -15.89
N PRO A 321 1.07 15.57 -15.51
CA PRO A 321 0.79 15.27 -14.11
C PRO A 321 1.93 14.50 -13.46
N LEU A 322 2.46 15.01 -12.35
CA LEU A 322 3.68 14.49 -11.72
C LEU A 322 3.43 13.20 -10.92
N GLY A 323 2.18 12.88 -10.63
CA GLY A 323 1.81 11.68 -9.87
C GLY A 323 0.37 11.72 -9.39
N VAL A 324 0.06 10.84 -8.45
CA VAL A 324 -1.21 10.78 -7.74
C VAL A 324 -0.98 10.80 -6.25
N VAL A 325 -1.92 11.38 -5.52
CA VAL A 325 -2.06 11.23 -4.08
C VAL A 325 -3.29 10.38 -3.82
N VAL A 326 -3.11 9.31 -3.05
CA VAL A 326 -4.18 8.39 -2.66
C VAL A 326 -4.43 8.57 -1.17
N LEU A 327 -5.66 8.87 -0.79
CA LEU A 327 -6.08 8.94 0.61
C LEU A 327 -6.41 7.53 1.10
N ASP A 328 -6.39 7.36 2.42
CA ASP A 328 -6.78 6.15 3.14
C ASP A 328 -8.25 5.73 2.97
N ASP A 329 -9.14 6.61 2.50
CA ASP A 329 -10.50 6.25 2.07
C ASP A 329 -10.59 5.82 0.59
N GLY A 330 -9.47 5.77 -0.11
CA GLY A 330 -9.39 5.42 -1.52
C GLY A 330 -9.63 6.59 -2.49
N ALA A 331 -9.87 7.81 -2.01
CA ALA A 331 -9.92 8.98 -2.89
C ALA A 331 -8.57 9.20 -3.58
N VAL A 332 -8.58 9.47 -4.89
CA VAL A 332 -7.37 9.64 -5.70
C VAL A 332 -7.38 11.01 -6.36
N PHE A 333 -6.29 11.75 -6.18
CA PHE A 333 -6.09 13.08 -6.75
C PHE A 333 -4.87 13.08 -7.66
N GLN A 334 -5.02 13.51 -8.91
CA GLN A 334 -3.89 13.69 -9.83
C GLN A 334 -3.17 14.99 -9.53
N LEU A 335 -1.84 14.96 -9.53
CA LEU A 335 -1.00 16.12 -9.26
C LEU A 335 -0.65 16.84 -10.57
N ASP A 336 -1.64 17.53 -11.12
CA ASP A 336 -1.57 18.38 -12.32
C ASP A 336 -1.49 19.89 -11.98
N THR A 337 -1.86 20.26 -10.77
CA THR A 337 -1.79 21.63 -10.21
C THR A 337 -1.38 21.60 -8.73
N ASP A 338 -1.17 22.77 -8.14
CA ASP A 338 -0.96 22.91 -6.70
C ASP A 338 -2.24 22.58 -5.91
N TYR A 339 -2.07 21.99 -4.72
CA TYR A 339 -3.17 21.58 -3.84
C TYR A 339 -3.03 22.13 -2.42
N LEU A 340 -4.14 22.57 -1.82
CA LEU A 340 -4.24 22.83 -0.38
C LEU A 340 -4.92 21.66 0.32
N LEU A 341 -4.35 21.23 1.43
CA LEU A 341 -4.85 20.11 2.24
C LEU A 341 -5.31 20.64 3.60
N GLY A 342 -6.50 20.25 4.02
CA GLY A 342 -6.99 20.59 5.35
C GLY A 342 -8.47 20.23 5.54
N ARG A 343 -9.07 20.60 6.67
CA ARG A 343 -10.48 20.30 6.93
C ARG A 343 -11.47 21.14 6.12
N ASP A 344 -11.01 22.31 5.68
CA ASP A 344 -11.82 23.31 4.94
C ASP A 344 -10.91 24.16 4.03
N PRO A 345 -10.25 23.52 3.04
CA PRO A 345 -9.30 24.19 2.16
C PRO A 345 -9.98 25.09 1.12
N ASP A 346 -11.23 24.76 0.74
CA ASP A 346 -12.00 25.51 -0.27
C ASP A 346 -12.38 26.91 0.21
N ALA A 347 -12.29 27.16 1.51
CA ALA A 347 -12.48 28.47 2.10
C ALA A 347 -11.24 29.40 2.00
N ASP A 348 -10.10 28.92 1.51
CA ASP A 348 -8.90 29.72 1.27
C ASP A 348 -9.03 30.50 -0.06
N ASP A 349 -8.59 31.76 -0.07
CA ASP A 349 -8.72 32.63 -1.23
C ASP A 349 -7.97 32.08 -2.46
N ARG A 350 -6.87 31.34 -2.29
CA ARG A 350 -6.16 30.74 -3.43
C ARG A 350 -6.98 29.69 -4.15
N VAL A 351 -7.84 28.95 -3.43
CA VAL A 351 -8.78 28.01 -4.05
C VAL A 351 -9.92 28.76 -4.71
N ARG A 352 -10.44 29.81 -4.07
CA ARG A 352 -11.52 30.65 -4.63
C ARG A 352 -11.13 31.39 -5.90
N HIS A 353 -9.88 31.85 -6.00
CA HIS A 353 -9.35 32.51 -7.19
C HIS A 353 -8.91 31.53 -8.29
N GLY A 354 -8.90 30.21 -8.00
CA GLY A 354 -8.50 29.18 -8.96
C GLY A 354 -7.00 28.99 -9.12
N ASP A 355 -6.18 29.52 -8.20
CA ASP A 355 -4.72 29.37 -8.22
C ASP A 355 -4.29 27.94 -7.85
N CYS A 356 -5.08 27.26 -7.02
CA CYS A 356 -4.84 25.88 -6.56
C CYS A 356 -6.17 25.17 -6.27
N ARG A 357 -6.13 23.83 -6.12
CA ARG A 357 -7.31 23.02 -5.77
C ARG A 357 -7.30 22.63 -4.29
N GLY A 358 -8.47 22.47 -3.68
CA GLY A 358 -8.60 21.98 -2.30
C GLY A 358 -8.71 20.45 -2.23
N ILE A 359 -8.08 19.83 -1.23
CA ILE A 359 -8.31 18.45 -0.79
C ILE A 359 -8.81 18.48 0.64
N SER A 360 -10.10 18.25 0.80
CA SER A 360 -10.78 18.21 2.09
C SER A 360 -10.47 16.91 2.83
N ILE A 361 -9.74 17.00 3.93
CA ILE A 361 -9.39 15.89 4.81
C ILE A 361 -10.42 15.82 5.93
N ILE A 362 -11.31 14.82 5.84
CA ILE A 362 -12.35 14.58 6.84
C ILE A 362 -11.73 13.82 8.02
N ASP A 363 -11.53 14.54 9.13
CA ASP A 363 -11.04 14.01 10.40
C ASP A 363 -12.06 14.26 11.52
N THR A 364 -12.58 13.18 12.10
CA THR A 364 -13.53 13.25 13.24
C THR A 364 -12.88 13.77 14.51
N SER A 365 -11.56 13.73 14.60
CA SER A 365 -10.79 14.18 15.77
C SER A 365 -10.52 15.70 15.77
N ASN A 366 -10.92 16.42 14.71
CA ASN A 366 -10.70 17.85 14.54
C ASN A 366 -9.22 18.27 14.69
N MET A 367 -8.29 17.35 14.39
CA MET A 367 -6.85 17.60 14.51
C MET A 367 -6.27 18.25 13.25
N VAL A 368 -7.07 18.39 12.21
CA VAL A 368 -6.68 18.96 10.93
C VAL A 368 -7.05 20.45 10.90
N SER A 369 -6.06 21.34 10.76
CA SER A 369 -6.28 22.77 10.49
C SER A 369 -7.11 23.01 9.22
N ARG A 370 -7.77 24.19 9.11
CA ARG A 370 -8.51 24.61 7.90
C ARG A 370 -7.68 24.44 6.63
N VAL A 371 -6.47 25.01 6.66
CA VAL A 371 -5.39 24.75 5.70
C VAL A 371 -4.20 24.24 6.52
N HIS A 372 -3.95 22.94 6.42
CA HIS A 372 -2.96 22.22 7.21
C HIS A 372 -1.62 22.13 6.48
N ALA A 373 -1.64 21.77 5.21
CA ALA A 373 -0.46 21.64 4.38
C ALA A 373 -0.82 21.99 2.93
N ARG A 374 0.18 22.07 2.07
CA ARG A 374 0.00 22.25 0.63
C ARG A 374 0.99 21.41 -0.17
N LEU A 375 0.57 20.97 -1.34
CA LEU A 375 1.42 20.32 -2.34
C LEU A 375 1.67 21.34 -3.45
N GLU A 376 2.93 21.68 -3.64
CA GLU A 376 3.38 22.59 -4.69
C GLU A 376 4.14 21.82 -5.77
N LEU A 377 3.84 22.09 -7.03
CA LEU A 377 4.54 21.52 -8.17
C LEU A 377 5.69 22.47 -8.57
N ARG A 378 6.90 22.21 -8.07
CA ARG A 378 8.10 23.01 -8.35
C ARG A 378 8.94 22.35 -9.44
N GLY A 379 8.72 22.72 -10.69
CA GLY A 379 9.36 22.06 -11.82
C GLY A 379 8.89 20.60 -11.92
N TRP A 380 9.80 19.64 -11.85
CA TRP A 380 9.46 18.21 -11.84
C TRP A 380 9.25 17.64 -10.43
N ASP A 381 9.45 18.45 -9.38
CA ASP A 381 9.34 18.00 -8.01
C ASP A 381 7.97 18.31 -7.43
N VAL A 382 7.41 17.36 -6.69
CA VAL A 382 6.23 17.57 -5.84
C VAL A 382 6.74 17.90 -4.44
N VAL A 383 6.41 19.07 -3.93
CA VAL A 383 6.89 19.56 -2.65
C VAL A 383 5.73 19.69 -1.68
N LEU A 384 5.80 18.96 -0.56
CA LEU A 384 4.90 19.13 0.56
C LEU A 384 5.40 20.27 1.43
N VAL A 385 4.52 21.22 1.76
CA VAL A 385 4.82 22.33 2.67
C VAL A 385 3.83 22.30 3.83
N ASP A 386 4.32 22.21 5.06
CA ASP A 386 3.49 22.35 6.24
C ASP A 386 3.04 23.81 6.37
N ASN A 387 1.74 24.07 6.47
CA ASN A 387 1.22 25.43 6.54
C ASN A 387 1.17 25.95 7.99
N THR A 388 2.26 25.74 8.73
CA THR A 388 2.37 26.02 10.18
C THR A 388 1.21 25.39 10.96
N SER A 389 0.95 24.11 10.70
CA SER A 389 -0.21 23.40 11.23
C SER A 389 -0.15 23.27 12.76
N THR A 390 -1.31 23.27 13.43
CA THR A 390 -1.38 23.20 14.90
C THR A 390 -0.84 21.87 15.43
N ASN A 391 -1.22 20.76 14.78
CA ASN A 391 -0.85 19.41 15.24
C ASN A 391 0.37 18.83 14.49
N GLY A 392 0.88 19.53 13.48
CA GLY A 392 2.02 19.11 12.69
C GLY A 392 1.66 18.15 11.56
N THR A 393 2.44 18.25 10.48
CA THR A 393 2.46 17.28 9.38
C THR A 393 3.55 16.23 9.62
N PHE A 394 3.24 14.96 9.37
CA PHE A 394 4.19 13.86 9.49
C PHE A 394 4.41 13.21 8.13
N VAL A 395 5.63 12.76 7.88
CA VAL A 395 6.04 12.10 6.65
C VAL A 395 6.75 10.79 6.96
N ASN A 396 6.58 9.81 6.09
CA ASN A 396 7.30 8.56 6.11
C ASN A 396 7.78 8.28 4.68
N SER A 397 9.08 8.50 4.45
CA SER A 397 9.71 8.21 3.17
C SER A 397 9.76 6.68 2.95
N PRO A 398 9.76 6.18 1.70
CA PRO A 398 9.71 4.75 1.40
C PRO A 398 10.81 3.91 2.07
N LYS A 399 11.99 4.50 2.28
CA LYS A 399 13.16 3.85 2.89
C LYS A 399 13.22 4.00 4.41
N ALA A 400 12.30 4.75 5.01
CA ALA A 400 12.29 5.06 6.43
C ALA A 400 11.27 4.17 7.15
N VAL A 401 11.69 3.57 8.27
CA VAL A 401 10.82 2.75 9.11
C VAL A 401 9.86 3.62 9.93
N GLU A 402 10.32 4.81 10.34
CA GLU A 402 9.59 5.67 11.28
C GLU A 402 8.94 6.88 10.61
N TRP A 403 7.89 7.38 11.25
CA TRP A 403 7.26 8.64 10.91
C TRP A 403 8.07 9.80 11.46
N ARG A 404 8.44 10.75 10.61
CA ARG A 404 9.11 11.99 11.01
C ARG A 404 8.12 13.15 10.97
N ARG A 405 8.10 13.96 12.02
CA ARG A 405 7.37 15.24 12.01
C ARG A 405 8.14 16.26 11.19
N MET A 406 7.47 16.97 10.29
CA MET A 406 8.04 18.11 9.57
C MET A 406 8.21 19.31 10.52
N ALA A 407 9.21 20.15 10.25
CA ALA A 407 9.29 21.45 10.89
C ALA A 407 8.06 22.29 10.51
N ALA A 408 7.54 23.09 11.44
CA ALA A 408 6.41 23.98 11.15
C ALA A 408 6.81 24.99 10.06
N GLY A 409 6.02 25.08 8.98
CA GLY A 409 6.38 25.90 7.83
C GLY A 409 7.47 25.29 6.93
N GLY A 410 7.99 24.11 7.27
CA GLY A 410 9.03 23.43 6.52
C GLY A 410 8.50 22.80 5.24
N ASP A 411 9.39 22.62 4.27
CA ASP A 411 9.11 21.94 3.01
C ASP A 411 9.87 20.62 2.87
N GLU A 412 9.29 19.70 2.10
CA GLU A 412 9.86 18.40 1.83
C GLU A 412 9.54 17.95 0.41
N VAL A 413 10.57 17.59 -0.35
CA VAL A 413 10.41 17.01 -1.69
C VAL A 413 9.93 15.57 -1.54
N LEU A 414 8.78 15.26 -2.13
CA LEU A 414 8.19 13.94 -2.09
C LEU A 414 8.85 13.01 -3.10
N THR A 415 9.18 11.81 -2.64
CA THR A 415 9.62 10.70 -3.49
C THR A 415 8.48 9.70 -3.68
N PRO A 416 8.42 8.98 -4.81
CA PRO A 416 7.38 7.97 -5.02
C PRO A 416 7.33 6.97 -3.87
N GLY A 417 6.14 6.70 -3.34
CA GLY A 417 5.90 5.87 -2.16
C GLY A 417 5.94 6.62 -0.82
N THR A 418 6.24 7.93 -0.80
CA THR A 418 6.19 8.71 0.44
C THR A 418 4.76 8.73 0.99
N ARG A 419 4.61 8.40 2.27
CA ARG A 419 3.35 8.54 3.01
C ARG A 419 3.36 9.81 3.84
N ILE A 420 2.21 10.46 3.92
CA ILE A 420 1.98 11.73 4.62
C ILE A 420 0.84 11.49 5.60
N ARG A 421 1.01 11.92 6.84
CA ARG A 421 -0.04 11.81 7.87
C ARG A 421 -0.37 13.20 8.40
N ILE A 422 -1.66 13.52 8.34
CA ILE A 422 -2.27 14.79 8.77
C ILE A 422 -3.43 14.42 9.70
N GLY A 423 -3.29 14.75 10.99
CA GLY A 423 -4.20 14.23 12.01
C GLY A 423 -4.17 12.69 12.04
N HIS A 424 -5.34 12.06 11.88
CA HIS A 424 -5.49 10.60 11.82
C HIS A 424 -5.52 10.05 10.39
N ARG A 425 -5.49 10.93 9.38
CA ARG A 425 -5.61 10.55 7.97
C ARG A 425 -4.24 10.37 7.35
N THR A 426 -4.13 9.36 6.49
CA THR A 426 -2.90 9.06 5.76
C THR A 426 -3.11 9.22 4.26
N LEU A 427 -2.12 9.80 3.58
CA LEU A 427 -2.06 9.96 2.13
C LEU A 427 -0.78 9.31 1.61
N ALA A 428 -0.83 8.71 0.43
CA ALA A 428 0.34 8.13 -0.24
C ALA A 428 0.57 8.81 -1.59
N PHE A 429 1.79 9.31 -1.81
CA PHE A 429 2.21 9.87 -3.09
C PHE A 429 2.86 8.81 -3.98
N ASN A 430 2.38 8.67 -5.21
CA ASN A 430 2.93 7.75 -6.22
C ASN A 430 3.09 8.45 -7.56
N THR A 431 4.06 8.03 -8.38
CA THR A 431 4.22 8.51 -9.76
C THR A 431 3.48 7.59 -10.75
N HIS A 432 3.00 8.15 -11.87
CA HIS A 432 2.37 7.37 -12.94
C HIS A 432 3.34 6.41 -13.66
N GLY A 433 4.65 6.70 -13.59
CA GLY A 433 5.72 5.81 -14.03
C GLY A 433 6.20 4.90 -12.90
N GLY A 434 6.34 3.61 -13.20
CA GLY A 434 6.80 2.58 -12.28
C GLY A 434 8.11 2.96 -11.56
N GLN A 435 8.16 2.63 -10.28
CA GLN A 435 9.29 2.88 -9.39
C GLN A 435 10.60 2.35 -9.97
N SER A 436 11.61 3.22 -10.11
CA SER A 436 13.02 2.83 -10.26
C SER A 436 13.88 3.95 -9.69
N ALA A 437 14.17 3.86 -8.38
CA ALA A 437 15.14 4.72 -7.71
C ALA A 437 15.90 3.95 -6.62
N ALA A 438 16.91 3.19 -7.03
CA ALA A 438 18.08 2.92 -6.19
C ALA A 438 19.33 2.98 -7.08
N GLY A 439 19.96 4.16 -7.10
CA GLY A 439 21.29 4.32 -7.67
C GLY A 439 22.28 3.46 -6.89
N GLN A 440 22.95 2.56 -7.59
CA GLN A 440 24.21 1.98 -7.16
C GLN A 440 25.25 3.11 -7.14
N SER A 441 25.65 3.54 -5.94
CA SER A 441 26.90 4.25 -5.77
C SER A 441 28.03 3.23 -5.89
N VAL A 442 28.73 3.28 -7.03
CA VAL A 442 30.01 2.61 -7.22
C VAL A 442 31.04 3.39 -6.41
N SER A 443 31.62 2.77 -5.39
CA SER A 443 33.03 2.92 -4.99
C SER A 443 33.41 1.79 -4.05
#